data_AF-A0A522PSE3-F1
#
_entry.id   AF-A0A522PSE3-F1
#
_cell.length_a   1.000
_cell.length_b   1.000
_cell.length_c   1.000
_cell.angle_alpha   90.00
_cell.angle_beta   90.00
_cell.angle_gamma   90.00
#
_symmetry.space_group_name_H-M   'P 1'
#
loop_
_entity.id
_entity.type
_entity.pdbx_description
1 polymer ?
#
loop_
_entity_poly.entity_id
_entity_poly.type
_entity_poly.pdbx_seq_one_letter_code
_entity_poly.pdbx_strand_id
1 'polypeptide(L)'
;MPSPFFMTEDSVEVPAHTSDVRTEPEKLLTVRELADRLSVPASWIYERTRRRGISRIPHLKMGKYVRFRYSDVQAYLETLRRA
;
A
#
# COMPACT_ATOMS: atom_id res chain seq x y z
N MET A 1 -37.54 -13.15 -41.83
CA MET A 1 -36.93 -11.82 -41.63
C MET A 1 -36.09 -11.87 -40.35
N PRO A 2 -34.80 -11.50 -40.38
CA PRO A 2 -33.96 -11.35 -39.18
C PRO A 2 -34.09 -9.95 -38.54
N SER A 3 -33.66 -9.91 -37.28
CA SER A 3 -33.87 -8.94 -36.19
C SER A 3 -33.53 -7.48 -36.45
N PRO A 4 -34.09 -6.56 -35.64
CA PRO A 4 -33.48 -5.26 -35.40
C PRO A 4 -33.13 -5.05 -33.92
N PHE A 5 -32.03 -4.34 -33.72
CA PHE A 5 -31.55 -3.74 -32.47
C PHE A 5 -30.80 -4.64 -31.49
N PHE A 6 -29.57 -4.97 -31.90
CA PHE A 6 -28.40 -4.65 -31.07
C PHE A 6 -28.57 -3.26 -30.44
N MET A 7 -28.63 -3.19 -29.11
CA MET A 7 -28.31 -1.98 -28.36
C MET A 7 -27.24 -2.37 -27.34
N THR A 8 -26.03 -2.00 -27.69
CA THR A 8 -24.84 -2.03 -26.85
C THR A 8 -24.99 -1.00 -25.72
N GLU A 9 -24.18 -1.18 -24.68
CA GLU A 9 -23.93 -0.24 -23.58
C GLU A 9 -25.13 -0.01 -22.64
N ASP A 10 -25.10 -0.62 -21.46
CA ASP A 10 -24.36 0.00 -20.37
C ASP A 10 -23.59 -1.04 -19.55
N SER A 11 -22.36 -1.32 -19.97
CA SER A 11 -21.35 -1.93 -19.11
C SER A 11 -20.95 -0.90 -18.06
N VAL A 12 -21.68 -0.83 -16.96
CA VAL A 12 -21.12 -0.25 -15.73
C VAL A 12 -20.15 -1.29 -15.17
N GLU A 13 -18.96 -1.36 -15.76
CA GLU A 13 -17.79 -1.85 -15.05
C GLU A 13 -17.59 -0.92 -13.86
N VAL A 14 -18.20 -1.26 -12.73
CA VAL A 14 -17.76 -0.76 -11.43
C VAL A 14 -16.31 -1.21 -11.28
N PRO A 15 -15.30 -0.31 -11.33
CA PRO A 15 -13.96 -0.70 -10.98
C PRO A 15 -13.93 -0.67 -9.46
N ALA A 16 -14.57 -1.66 -8.84
CA ALA A 16 -14.32 -2.00 -7.46
C ALA A 16 -12.90 -2.55 -7.40
N HIS A 17 -11.91 -1.64 -7.43
CA HIS A 17 -10.55 -1.91 -6.96
C HIS A 17 -10.59 -2.07 -5.43
N THR A 18 -11.43 -2.99 -4.94
CA THR A 18 -11.12 -3.68 -3.70
C THR A 18 -10.05 -4.67 -4.15
N SER A 19 -8.81 -4.24 -4.01
CA SER A 19 -7.65 -5.02 -4.41
C SER A 19 -7.65 -6.32 -3.63
N ASP A 20 -8.25 -7.34 -4.22
CA ASP A 20 -7.89 -8.74 -4.00
C ASP A 20 -6.46 -8.88 -4.50
N VAL A 21 -5.52 -8.36 -3.70
CA VAL A 21 -4.09 -8.55 -3.93
C VAL A 21 -3.87 -10.03 -3.70
N ARG A 22 -3.86 -10.78 -4.81
CA ARG A 22 -3.24 -12.09 -4.91
C ARG A 22 -1.86 -11.93 -4.28
N THR A 23 -1.78 -12.28 -3.01
CA THR A 23 -0.64 -11.98 -2.15
C THR A 23 0.44 -12.95 -2.56
N GLU A 24 1.17 -12.61 -3.62
CA GLU A 24 2.56 -12.99 -3.69
C GLU A 24 3.18 -12.63 -2.34
N PRO A 25 3.94 -13.53 -1.69
CA PRO A 25 4.49 -13.27 -0.37
C PRO A 25 5.49 -12.11 -0.47
N GLU A 26 4.99 -10.89 -0.32
CA GLU A 26 5.82 -9.69 -0.34
C GLU A 26 6.86 -9.81 0.75
N LYS A 27 8.12 -9.69 0.33
CA LYS A 27 9.25 -9.80 1.24
C LYS A 27 9.14 -8.71 2.30
N LEU A 28 9.06 -9.14 3.56
CA LEU A 28 9.06 -8.26 4.71
C LEU A 28 10.42 -7.57 4.87
N LEU A 29 10.43 -6.25 4.69
CA LEU A 29 11.62 -5.42 4.80
C LEU A 29 11.92 -5.10 6.27
N THR A 30 13.21 -5.03 6.58
CA THR A 30 13.71 -4.42 7.83
C THR A 30 13.65 -2.89 7.76
N VAL A 31 13.83 -2.24 8.91
CA VAL A 31 14.02 -0.77 8.97
C VAL A 31 15.13 -0.31 8.03
N ARG A 32 16.25 -1.03 7.98
CA ARG A 32 17.41 -0.66 7.13
C ARG A 32 17.10 -0.83 5.66
N GLU A 33 16.55 -1.97 5.26
CA GLU A 33 16.18 -2.18 3.85
C GLU A 33 15.13 -1.17 3.38
N LEU A 34 14.18 -0.80 4.26
CA LEU A 34 13.19 0.22 3.94
C LEU A 34 13.83 1.61 3.82
N ALA A 35 14.78 1.94 4.70
CA ALA A 35 15.55 3.18 4.66
C ALA A 35 16.32 3.31 3.35
N ASP A 36 17.02 2.24 2.95
CA ASP A 36 17.77 2.18 1.69
C ASP A 36 16.84 2.32 0.47
N ARG A 37 15.69 1.65 0.48
CA ARG A 37 14.67 1.73 -0.60
C ARG A 37 14.10 3.13 -0.78
N LEU A 38 13.82 3.82 0.33
CA LEU A 38 13.26 5.16 0.34
C LEU A 38 14.34 6.25 0.24
N SER A 39 15.62 5.86 0.28
CA SER A 39 16.76 6.77 0.36
C SER A 39 16.65 7.77 1.53
N VAL A 40 16.11 7.32 2.66
CA VAL A 40 15.94 8.10 3.90
C VAL A 40 16.78 7.49 5.03
N PRO A 41 17.18 8.26 6.05
CA PRO A 41 17.92 7.69 7.17
C PRO A 41 17.03 6.78 8.03
N ALA A 42 17.59 5.70 8.57
CA ALA A 42 16.87 4.76 9.44
C ALA A 42 16.27 5.43 10.69
N SER A 43 16.92 6.48 11.21
CA SER A 43 16.40 7.31 12.31
C SER A 43 15.04 7.92 11.98
N TRP A 44 14.83 8.36 10.73
CA TRP A 44 13.55 8.90 10.28
C TRP A 44 12.44 7.85 10.37
N ILE A 45 12.73 6.60 10.00
CA ILE A 45 11.77 5.50 10.12
C ILE A 45 11.45 5.23 11.60
N TYR A 46 12.46 5.19 12.48
CA TYR A 46 12.22 5.03 13.92
C TYR A 46 11.38 6.18 14.50
N GLU A 47 11.64 7.42 14.11
CA GLU A 47 10.84 8.58 14.53
C GLU A 47 9.38 8.45 14.08
N ARG A 48 9.13 8.08 12.82
CA ARG A 48 7.78 7.89 12.29
C ARG A 48 7.07 6.66 12.86
N THR A 49 7.83 5.66 13.30
CA THR A 49 7.30 4.50 14.04
C THR A 49 6.89 4.89 15.47
N ARG A 50 7.66 5.79 16.10
CA ARG A 50 7.47 6.23 17.49
C ARG A 50 6.38 7.28 17.67
N ARG A 51 6.18 8.19 16.71
CA ARG A 51 5.15 9.23 16.80
C ARG A 51 3.75 8.58 16.84
N ARG A 52 3.07 8.70 17.99
CA ARG A 52 1.63 8.41 18.13
C ARG A 52 0.86 9.55 17.48
N GLY A 53 0.51 9.41 16.21
CA GLY A 53 -0.31 10.36 15.47
C GLY A 53 -0.87 9.74 14.19
N ILE A 54 -1.70 10.52 13.48
CA ILE A 54 -2.43 10.17 12.24
C ILE A 54 -1.50 9.67 11.10
N SER A 55 -0.19 9.83 11.25
CA SER A 55 0.85 9.56 10.27
C SER A 55 1.87 8.50 10.74
N ARG A 56 1.38 7.36 11.22
CA ARG A 56 2.24 6.21 11.57
C ARG A 56 2.51 5.37 10.32
N ILE A 57 3.78 5.01 10.12
CA ILE A 57 4.15 4.05 9.08
C ILE A 57 3.56 2.67 9.44
N PRO A 58 2.81 2.04 8.51
CA PRO A 58 2.28 0.69 8.72
C PRO A 58 3.44 -0.30 8.92
N HIS A 59 3.45 -0.95 10.07
CA HIS A 59 4.51 -1.87 10.47
C HIS A 59 3.94 -3.12 11.13
N LEU A 60 4.56 -4.25 10.82
CA LEU A 60 4.26 -5.55 11.39
C LEU A 60 5.21 -5.80 12.56
N LYS A 61 4.66 -5.87 13.77
CA LYS A 61 5.42 -6.29 14.94
C LYS A 61 5.40 -7.81 15.05
N MET A 62 6.58 -8.42 14.96
CA MET A 62 6.79 -9.86 15.14
C MET A 62 7.66 -10.06 16.39
N GLY A 63 7.04 -9.88 17.56
CA GLY A 63 7.73 -9.87 18.86
C GLY A 63 8.73 -8.71 18.94
N LYS A 64 10.03 -9.02 19.05
CA LYS A 64 11.12 -8.02 19.07
C LYS A 64 11.44 -7.41 17.71
N TYR A 65 10.96 -8.03 16.63
CA TYR A 65 11.28 -7.60 15.27
C TYR A 65 10.16 -6.71 14.71
N VAL A 66 10.56 -5.63 14.05
CA VAL A 66 9.65 -4.78 13.29
C VAL A 66 9.94 -4.99 11.82
N ARG A 67 8.88 -5.29 11.06
CA ARG A 67 8.91 -5.56 9.64
C ARG A 67 7.96 -4.64 8.90
N PHE A 68 8.26 -4.37 7.65
CA PHE A 68 7.48 -3.47 6.81
C PHE A 68 7.16 -4.16 5.49
N ARG A 69 5.92 -4.01 5.03
CA ARG A 69 5.56 -4.31 3.65
C ARG A 69 5.80 -3.07 2.82
N TYR A 70 6.49 -3.22 1.69
CA TYR A 70 6.83 -2.07 0.86
C TYR A 70 5.58 -1.38 0.31
N SER A 71 4.59 -2.17 -0.11
CA SER A 71 3.32 -1.70 -0.68
C SER A 71 2.51 -0.87 0.32
N ASP A 72 2.43 -1.32 1.57
CA ASP A 72 1.77 -0.55 2.64
C ASP A 72 2.47 0.80 2.87
N VAL A 73 3.81 0.81 2.83
CA VAL A 73 4.59 2.05 2.99
C VAL A 73 4.39 2.97 1.79
N GLN A 74 4.31 2.46 0.56
CA GLN A 74 4.01 3.27 -0.61
C GLN A 74 2.61 3.91 -0.53
N ALA A 75 1.58 3.13 -0.21
CA ALA A 75 0.21 3.64 -0.04
C ALA A 75 0.14 4.72 1.07
N TYR A 76 0.92 4.52 2.15
CA TYR A 76 1.07 5.51 3.20
C TYR A 76 1.73 6.81 2.70
N LEU A 77 2.80 6.72 1.89
CA LEU A 77 3.46 7.89 1.29
C LEU A 77 2.53 8.64 0.31
N GLU A 78 1.71 7.92 -0.45
CA GLU A 78 0.70 8.53 -1.33
C GLU A 78 -0.35 9.31 -0.53
N THR A 79 -0.75 8.77 0.62
CA THR A 79 -1.68 9.46 1.53
C THR A 79 -1.07 10.76 2.05
N LEU A 80 0.23 10.76 2.38
CA LEU A 80 0.94 11.97 2.80
C LEU A 80 1.07 13.01 1.68
N ARG A 81 1.23 12.58 0.43
CA ARG A 81 1.30 13.50 -0.72
C ARG A 81 -0.01 14.29 -0.91
N ARG A 82 -1.14 13.72 -0.51
CA ARG A 82 -2.49 14.29 -0.68
C ARG A 82 -2.98 15.13 0.51
N ALA A 83 -2.24 15.16 1.62
CA ALA A 83 -2.58 15.89 2.85
C ALA A 83 -1.75 17.18 2.99
#